data_AF-G0UDE2-F1
#
_entry.id   AF-G0UDE2-F1
#
_cell.length_a   1.000
_cell.length_b   1.000
_cell.length_c   1.000
_cell.angle_alpha   90.00
_cell.angle_beta   90.00
_cell.angle_gamma   90.00
#
_symmetry.space_group_name_H-M   'P 1'
#
loop_
_entity.id
_entity.type
_entity.pdbx_description
1 polymer ?
#
loop_
_entity_poly.entity_id
_entity_poly.type
_entity_poly.pdbx_seq_one_letter_code
_entity_poly.pdbx_strand_id
1 'polypeptide(L)'
;VQVGNIGLLGAIRRYDATFGKSFEAFAVPTIVGEIKRFLRDKTWSVHVPRRIKELGPKIKNAVEELTRELQSSPQISDIADFIGVTEEEVLEAMEMGKSYQALSVDHSIEADSDGSTITLLDVVGGTDDGFERVNQRMLLEKVLPVLDEREQK
;
A
#
# COMPACT_ATOMS: atom_id res chain seq x y z
N VAL A 1 15.52 13.20 9.08
CA VAL A 1 16.66 14.16 9.12
C VAL A 1 17.96 13.60 8.49
N GLN A 2 18.24 12.29 8.57
CA GLN A 2 19.54 11.70 8.10
C GLN A 2 19.80 11.72 6.59
N VAL A 3 18.78 11.54 5.72
CA VAL A 3 18.99 11.45 4.27
C VAL A 3 19.45 12.79 3.66
N GLY A 4 18.91 13.90 4.17
CA GLY A 4 19.35 15.23 3.77
C GLY A 4 20.83 15.48 4.09
N ASN A 5 21.32 14.95 5.22
CA ASN A 5 22.72 15.04 5.61
C ASN A 5 23.65 14.24 4.68
N ILE A 6 23.21 13.07 4.20
CA ILE A 6 23.95 12.30 3.17
C ILE A 6 24.02 13.10 1.87
N GLY A 7 22.92 13.73 1.46
CA GLY A 7 22.90 14.58 0.27
C GLY A 7 23.78 15.82 0.40
N LEU A 8 23.85 16.42 1.58
CA LEU A 8 24.74 17.54 1.86
C LEU A 8 26.21 17.11 1.79
N LEU A 9 26.56 15.97 2.39
CA LEU A 9 27.91 15.42 2.31
C LEU A 9 28.33 15.13 0.85
N GLY A 10 27.41 14.59 0.05
CA GLY A 10 27.61 14.38 -1.38
C GLY A 10 27.73 15.68 -2.17
N ALA A 11 27.04 16.75 -1.76
CA ALA A 11 27.19 18.08 -2.36
C ALA A 11 28.57 18.69 -2.04
N ILE A 12 29.03 18.61 -0.79
CA ILE A 12 30.36 19.09 -0.37
C ILE A 12 31.46 18.41 -1.18
N ARG A 13 31.36 17.08 -1.40
CA ARG A 13 32.38 16.33 -2.15
C ARG A 13 32.45 16.65 -3.65
N ARG A 14 31.37 17.15 -4.24
CA ARG A 14 31.23 17.32 -5.70
C ARG A 14 31.19 18.77 -6.15
N TYR A 15 31.10 19.71 -5.21
CA TYR A 15 31.08 21.13 -5.52
C TYR A 15 32.47 21.59 -5.96
N ASP A 16 32.49 22.37 -7.03
CA ASP A 16 33.69 23.01 -7.55
C ASP A 16 33.41 24.51 -7.71
N ALA A 17 34.16 25.33 -6.97
CA ALA A 17 34.00 26.77 -6.93
C ALA A 17 34.45 27.46 -8.24
N THR A 18 35.22 26.79 -9.09
CA THR A 18 35.70 27.33 -10.37
C THR A 18 34.56 27.57 -11.38
N PHE A 19 33.40 26.94 -11.17
CA PHE A 19 32.19 27.12 -11.98
C PHE A 19 31.40 28.41 -11.65
N GLY A 20 31.85 29.20 -10.67
CA GLY A 20 31.32 30.55 -10.40
C GLY A 20 29.90 30.64 -9.82
N LYS A 21 29.29 29.50 -9.41
CA LYS A 21 28.00 29.47 -8.73
C LYS A 21 28.18 29.30 -7.22
N SER A 22 27.26 29.83 -6.41
CA SER A 22 27.31 29.62 -4.96
C SER A 22 27.11 28.15 -4.60
N PHE A 23 27.74 27.71 -3.51
CA PHE A 23 27.56 26.35 -2.98
C PHE A 23 26.09 26.03 -2.73
N GLU A 24 25.31 26.99 -2.23
CA GLU A 24 23.88 26.84 -1.97
C GLU A 24 23.09 26.48 -3.24
N ALA A 25 23.38 27.15 -4.36
CA ALA A 25 22.73 26.89 -5.65
C ALA A 25 23.00 25.47 -6.19
N PHE A 26 24.08 24.81 -5.74
CA PHE A 26 24.41 23.42 -6.07
C PHE A 26 23.89 22.42 -5.03
N ALA A 27 23.99 22.76 -3.74
CA ALA A 27 23.66 21.88 -2.64
C ALA A 27 22.15 21.65 -2.51
N VAL A 28 21.33 22.69 -2.67
CA VAL A 28 19.87 22.60 -2.49
C VAL A 28 19.23 21.59 -3.47
N PRO A 29 19.46 21.65 -4.80
CA PRO A 29 18.93 20.65 -5.72
C PRO A 29 19.46 19.24 -5.45
N THR A 30 20.71 19.11 -5.01
CA THR A 30 21.35 17.83 -4.71
C THR A 30 20.72 17.16 -3.50
N ILE A 31 20.52 17.89 -2.41
CA ILE A 31 19.90 17.39 -1.17
C ILE A 31 18.44 16.98 -1.44
N VAL A 32 17.68 17.82 -2.15
CA VAL A 32 16.30 17.51 -2.53
C VAL A 32 16.23 16.27 -3.42
N GLY A 33 17.16 16.13 -4.37
CA GLY A 33 17.27 14.94 -5.22
C GLY A 33 17.52 13.65 -4.43
N GLU A 34 18.41 13.71 -3.43
CA GLU A 34 18.72 12.58 -2.55
C GLU A 34 17.53 12.18 -1.67
N ILE A 35 16.80 13.15 -1.13
CA ILE A 35 15.57 12.91 -0.37
C ILE A 35 14.50 12.27 -1.26
N LYS A 36 14.27 12.83 -2.46
CA LYS A 36 13.31 12.27 -3.44
C LYS A 36 13.70 10.85 -3.85
N ARG A 37 14.99 10.58 -4.07
CA ARG A 37 15.50 9.25 -4.40
C ARG A 37 15.26 8.26 -3.27
N PHE A 38 15.54 8.65 -2.02
CA PHE A 38 15.31 7.79 -0.87
C PHE A 38 13.83 7.46 -0.68
N LEU A 39 12.94 8.46 -0.74
CA LEU A 39 11.50 8.25 -0.64
C LEU A 39 10.99 7.32 -1.76
N ARG A 40 11.52 7.49 -2.98
CA ARG A 40 11.26 6.58 -4.09
C ARG A 40 11.73 5.16 -3.74
N ASP A 41 12.96 4.97 -3.29
CA ASP A 41 13.54 3.62 -3.21
C ASP A 41 13.20 2.87 -1.91
N LYS A 42 12.74 3.55 -0.86
CA LYS A 42 12.61 2.97 0.50
C LYS A 42 11.23 3.08 1.15
N THR A 43 10.27 3.80 0.55
CA THR A 43 8.92 3.97 1.14
C THR A 43 7.87 3.02 0.55
N TRP A 44 8.22 2.15 -0.40
CA TRP A 44 7.28 1.20 -1.00
C TRP A 44 7.29 -0.16 -0.27
N SER A 45 6.22 -0.48 0.47
CA SER A 45 6.02 -1.79 1.12
C SER A 45 5.87 -2.96 0.13
N VAL A 46 5.56 -2.69 -1.14
CA VAL A 46 5.50 -3.69 -2.22
C VAL A 46 6.17 -3.10 -3.46
N HIS A 47 7.02 -3.88 -4.15
CA HIS A 47 7.75 -3.42 -5.33
C HIS A 47 6.81 -3.22 -6.53
N VAL A 48 6.22 -2.03 -6.65
CA VAL A 48 5.35 -1.68 -7.79
C VAL A 48 6.21 -1.37 -9.03
N PRO A 49 5.93 -1.96 -10.21
CA PRO A 49 6.64 -1.65 -11.45
C PRO A 49 6.64 -0.15 -11.80
N ARG A 50 7.71 0.32 -12.47
CA ARG A 50 7.88 1.73 -12.84
C ARG A 50 6.75 2.25 -13.75
N ARG A 51 6.26 1.41 -14.66
CA ARG A 51 5.14 1.70 -15.57
C ARG A 51 3.90 2.17 -14.80
N ILE A 52 3.53 1.46 -13.73
CA ILE A 52 2.35 1.80 -12.90
C ILE A 52 2.51 3.14 -12.19
N LYS A 53 3.73 3.46 -11.73
CA LYS A 53 4.02 4.75 -11.06
C LYS A 53 3.92 5.94 -11.97
N GLU A 54 4.22 5.76 -13.25
CA GLU A 54 4.12 6.80 -14.27
C GLU A 54 2.67 6.94 -14.76
N LEU A 55 1.86 5.87 -14.70
CA LEU A 55 0.45 5.87 -15.09
C LEU A 55 -0.48 6.49 -14.05
N GLY A 56 -0.28 6.25 -12.76
CA GLY A 56 -1.17 6.77 -11.70
C GLY A 56 -1.45 8.28 -11.78
N PRO A 57 -0.42 9.15 -11.85
CA PRO A 57 -0.62 10.60 -12.00
C PRO A 57 -1.30 10.98 -13.33
N LYS A 58 -1.00 10.26 -14.42
CA LYS A 58 -1.62 10.50 -15.74
C LYS A 58 -3.10 10.16 -15.72
N ILE A 59 -3.47 9.03 -15.11
CA ILE A 59 -4.87 8.61 -14.94
C ILE A 59 -5.63 9.65 -14.11
N LYS A 60 -5.06 10.13 -13.01
CA LYS A 60 -5.69 11.17 -12.19
C LYS A 60 -5.99 12.44 -13.00
N ASN A 61 -4.99 12.94 -13.72
CA ASN A 61 -5.15 14.13 -14.55
C ASN A 61 -6.17 13.91 -15.68
N ALA A 62 -6.16 12.74 -16.32
CA ALA A 62 -7.12 12.38 -17.36
C ALA A 62 -8.55 12.33 -16.81
N VAL A 63 -8.76 11.78 -15.62
CA VAL A 63 -10.07 11.76 -14.96
C VAL A 63 -10.56 13.19 -14.69
N GLU A 64 -9.71 14.07 -14.15
CA GLU A 64 -10.07 15.47 -13.88
C GLU A 64 -10.41 16.24 -15.17
N GLU A 65 -9.63 16.05 -16.23
CA GLU A 65 -9.84 16.70 -17.53
C GLU A 65 -11.13 16.22 -18.20
N LEU A 66 -11.30 14.90 -18.33
CA LEU A 66 -12.45 14.30 -18.98
C LEU A 66 -13.74 14.54 -18.19
N THR A 67 -13.69 14.55 -16.85
CA THR A 67 -14.86 14.91 -16.04
C THR A 67 -15.31 16.34 -16.33
N ARG A 68 -14.36 17.25 -16.55
CA ARG A 68 -14.66 18.64 -16.90
C ARG A 68 -15.24 18.75 -18.30
N GLU A 69 -14.75 17.99 -19.27
CA GLU A 69 -15.25 18.03 -20.65
C GLU A 69 -16.61 17.32 -20.80
N LEU A 70 -16.75 16.12 -20.24
CA LEU A 70 -17.94 15.28 -20.36
C LEU A 70 -19.07 15.67 -19.40
N GLN A 71 -18.79 16.54 -18.42
CA GLN A 71 -19.71 16.92 -17.34
C GLN A 71 -20.31 15.69 -16.62
N SER A 72 -19.57 14.58 -16.62
CA SER A 72 -19.95 13.27 -16.10
C SER A 72 -18.68 12.45 -15.86
N SER A 73 -18.78 11.35 -15.11
CA SER A 73 -17.60 10.51 -14.83
C SER A 73 -17.14 9.80 -16.11
N PRO A 74 -15.86 9.91 -16.51
CA PRO A 74 -15.34 9.21 -17.68
C PRO A 74 -15.35 7.70 -17.50
N GLN A 75 -15.49 6.97 -18.60
CA GLN A 75 -15.31 5.52 -18.64
C GLN A 75 -13.82 5.16 -18.69
N ILE A 76 -13.52 3.89 -18.40
CA ILE A 76 -12.15 3.37 -18.48
C ILE A 76 -11.59 3.49 -19.91
N SER A 77 -12.43 3.24 -20.92
CA SER A 77 -12.11 3.42 -22.33
C SER A 77 -11.69 4.85 -22.65
N ASP A 78 -12.43 5.85 -22.13
CA ASP A 78 -12.14 7.26 -22.38
C ASP A 78 -10.78 7.67 -21.78
N ILE A 79 -10.49 7.17 -20.58
CA ILE A 79 -9.21 7.40 -19.89
C ILE A 79 -8.06 6.75 -20.66
N ALA A 80 -8.25 5.51 -21.12
CA ALA A 80 -7.27 4.74 -21.87
C ALA A 80 -6.91 5.42 -23.20
N ASP A 81 -7.92 5.85 -23.94
CA ASP A 81 -7.77 6.59 -25.20
C ASP A 81 -7.07 7.94 -24.98
N PHE A 82 -7.45 8.67 -23.92
CA PHE A 82 -6.88 9.97 -23.61
C PHE A 82 -5.38 9.92 -23.28
N ILE A 83 -4.92 8.87 -22.57
CA ILE A 83 -3.51 8.73 -22.19
C ILE A 83 -2.69 7.80 -23.11
N GLY A 84 -3.34 7.17 -24.09
CA GLY A 84 -2.71 6.34 -25.12
C GLY A 84 -2.20 4.99 -24.61
N VAL A 85 -2.99 4.31 -23.77
CA VAL A 85 -2.67 2.99 -23.18
C VAL A 85 -3.87 2.05 -23.30
N THR A 86 -3.74 0.78 -22.94
CA THR A 86 -4.90 -0.13 -22.94
C THR A 86 -5.75 0.03 -21.68
N GLU A 87 -7.04 -0.31 -21.77
CA GLU A 87 -7.95 -0.34 -20.61
C GLU A 87 -7.44 -1.24 -19.48
N GLU A 88 -6.79 -2.36 -19.82
CA GLU A 88 -6.18 -3.28 -18.86
C GLU A 88 -5.06 -2.60 -18.07
N GLU A 89 -4.23 -1.78 -18.72
CA GLU A 89 -3.17 -1.02 -18.04
C GLU A 89 -3.74 0.07 -17.13
N VAL A 90 -4.88 0.67 -17.48
CA VAL A 90 -5.59 1.63 -16.62
C VAL A 90 -6.13 0.94 -15.39
N LEU A 91 -6.83 -0.19 -15.58
CA LEU A 91 -7.39 -1.00 -14.49
C LEU A 91 -6.32 -1.50 -13.53
N GLU A 92 -5.22 -2.03 -14.05
CA GLU A 92 -4.08 -2.49 -13.26
C GLU A 92 -3.49 -1.35 -12.42
N ALA A 93 -3.31 -0.17 -13.00
CA ALA A 93 -2.77 0.98 -12.29
C ALA A 93 -3.74 1.55 -11.24
N MET A 94 -5.06 1.55 -11.50
CA MET A 94 -6.07 1.97 -10.54
C MET A 94 -6.18 1.00 -9.36
N GLU A 95 -6.09 -0.30 -9.60
CA GLU A 95 -6.16 -1.32 -8.55
C GLU A 95 -4.91 -1.28 -7.65
N MET A 96 -3.72 -1.17 -8.25
CA MET A 96 -2.47 -1.02 -7.50
C MET A 96 -2.38 0.32 -6.73
N GLY A 97 -3.05 1.37 -7.22
CA GLY A 97 -3.22 2.62 -6.52
C GLY A 97 -4.01 2.50 -5.21
N LYS A 98 -4.97 1.56 -5.12
CA LYS A 98 -5.71 1.28 -3.87
C LYS A 98 -4.86 0.52 -2.85
N SER A 99 -3.95 -0.35 -3.31
CA SER A 99 -2.97 -1.05 -2.46
C SER A 99 -1.85 -0.14 -1.92
N TYR A 100 -1.80 1.13 -2.33
CA TYR A 100 -0.83 2.13 -1.88
C TYR A 100 -1.02 2.55 -0.41
N GLN A 101 -2.24 2.47 0.09
CA GLN A 101 -2.52 2.54 1.52
C GLN A 101 -2.95 1.14 1.94
N ALA A 102 -2.01 0.33 2.43
CA ALA A 102 -2.40 -0.75 3.31
C ALA A 102 -3.18 -0.08 4.46
N LEU A 103 -4.51 -0.17 4.40
CA LEU A 103 -5.38 0.32 5.47
C LEU A 103 -4.86 -0.30 6.75
N SER A 104 -4.62 0.54 7.76
CA SER A 104 -4.18 0.03 9.04
C SER A 104 -5.20 -1.00 9.51
N VAL A 105 -4.72 -2.11 10.01
CA VAL A 105 -5.55 -3.09 10.70
C VAL A 105 -6.25 -2.44 11.91
N ASP A 106 -5.62 -1.41 12.50
CA ASP A 106 -6.19 -0.56 13.55
C ASP A 106 -7.12 0.56 13.03
N HIS A 107 -7.40 0.62 11.73
CA HIS A 107 -8.26 1.65 11.17
C HIS A 107 -9.68 1.44 11.71
N SER A 108 -10.18 2.47 12.38
CA SER A 108 -11.50 2.49 13.00
C SER A 108 -12.59 2.64 11.93
N ILE A 109 -13.62 1.81 11.97
CA ILE A 109 -14.85 1.96 11.21
C ILE A 109 -15.99 2.19 12.21
N GLU A 110 -16.98 3.00 11.82
CA GLU A 110 -18.18 3.20 12.63
C GLU A 110 -19.02 1.92 12.60
N ALA A 111 -19.24 1.32 13.77
CA ALA A 111 -20.22 0.27 13.95
C ALA A 111 -21.60 0.90 14.20
N ASP A 112 -22.63 0.22 13.69
CA ASP A 112 -24.00 0.73 13.57
C ASP A 112 -24.58 1.33 14.87
N SER A 113 -25.49 2.31 14.70
CA SER A 113 -26.40 2.97 15.67
C SER A 113 -25.80 3.69 16.89
N ASP A 114 -24.82 3.13 17.59
CA ASP A 114 -24.43 3.58 18.95
C ASP A 114 -23.14 4.42 18.99
N GLY A 115 -22.58 4.76 17.83
CA GLY A 115 -21.34 5.55 17.73
C GLY A 115 -20.11 4.79 18.25
N SER A 116 -20.22 3.47 18.41
CA SER A 116 -19.08 2.62 18.73
C SER A 116 -18.17 2.47 17.51
N THR A 117 -16.86 2.53 17.72
CA THR A 117 -15.87 2.32 16.65
C THR A 117 -15.24 0.95 16.83
N ILE A 118 -15.21 0.15 15.76
CA ILE A 118 -14.51 -1.14 15.72
C ILE A 118 -13.31 -1.01 14.77
N THR A 119 -12.24 -1.77 15.00
CA THR A 119 -11.11 -1.77 14.08
C THR A 119 -11.36 -2.74 12.92
N LEU A 120 -10.66 -2.53 11.79
CA LEU A 120 -10.68 -3.49 10.69
C LEU A 120 -10.23 -4.89 11.14
N LEU A 121 -9.34 -5.00 12.14
CA LEU A 121 -8.95 -6.28 12.73
C LEU A 121 -10.13 -7.03 13.36
N ASP A 122 -11.01 -6.30 14.04
CA ASP A 122 -12.13 -6.89 14.80
C ASP A 122 -13.19 -7.49 13.87
N VAL A 123 -13.22 -7.08 12.61
CA VAL A 123 -14.09 -7.63 11.56
C VAL A 123 -13.52 -8.90 10.95
N VAL A 124 -12.20 -9.12 11.03
CA VAL A 124 -11.55 -10.30 10.46
C VAL A 124 -11.82 -11.50 11.36
N GLY A 125 -12.79 -12.33 10.96
CA GLY A 125 -13.09 -13.59 11.64
C GLY A 125 -11.92 -14.57 11.59
N GLY A 126 -11.59 -15.18 12.73
CA GLY A 126 -10.67 -16.30 12.83
C GLY A 126 -11.38 -17.64 12.94
N THR A 127 -10.69 -18.73 12.61
CA THR A 127 -11.15 -20.08 12.94
C THR A 127 -11.06 -20.31 14.45
N ASP A 128 -12.19 -20.61 15.09
CA ASP A 128 -12.25 -20.98 16.51
C ASP A 128 -11.99 -22.48 16.69
N ASP A 129 -10.74 -22.83 17.01
CA ASP A 129 -10.33 -24.21 17.30
C ASP A 129 -10.99 -24.77 18.59
N GLY A 130 -11.63 -23.93 19.40
CA GLY A 130 -12.31 -24.31 20.63
C GLY A 130 -13.48 -25.26 20.39
N PHE A 131 -14.29 -24.99 19.35
CA PHE A 131 -15.39 -25.88 18.97
C PHE A 131 -14.91 -27.25 18.54
N GLU A 132 -13.85 -27.29 17.73
CA GLU A 132 -13.31 -28.55 17.22
C GLU A 132 -12.67 -29.39 18.33
N ARG A 133 -11.98 -28.75 19.28
CA ARG A 133 -11.46 -29.42 20.48
C ARG A 133 -12.54 -30.00 21.37
N VAL A 134 -13.64 -29.27 21.57
CA VAL A 134 -14.78 -29.75 22.37
C VAL A 134 -15.47 -30.92 21.67
N ASN A 135 -15.64 -30.84 20.35
CA ASN A 135 -16.18 -31.94 19.54
C ASN A 135 -15.30 -33.19 19.60
N GLN A 136 -13.98 -33.03 19.44
CA GLN A 136 -13.00 -34.12 19.58
C GLN A 136 -13.03 -34.75 20.97
N ARG A 137 -13.12 -33.94 22.03
CA ARG A 137 -13.22 -34.45 23.41
C ARG A 137 -14.50 -35.25 23.64
N MET A 138 -15.64 -34.75 23.16
CA MET A 138 -16.92 -35.48 23.26
C MET A 138 -16.90 -36.80 22.46
N LEU A 139 -16.23 -36.81 21.30
CA LEU A 139 -16.01 -38.02 20.51
C LEU A 139 -15.13 -39.03 21.27
N LEU A 140 -14.01 -38.58 21.84
CA LEU A 140 -13.12 -39.42 22.63
C LEU A 140 -13.82 -39.97 23.88
N GLU A 141 -14.60 -39.17 24.61
CA GLU A 141 -15.36 -39.64 25.79
C GLU A 141 -16.38 -40.74 25.44
N LYS A 142 -16.93 -40.74 24.22
CA LYS A 142 -17.86 -41.78 23.77
C LYS A 142 -17.17 -43.04 23.25
N VAL A 143 -15.97 -42.92 22.69
CA VAL A 143 -15.26 -44.02 22.03
C VAL A 143 -14.28 -44.71 22.97
N LEU A 144 -13.66 -43.98 23.91
CA LEU A 144 -12.76 -44.54 24.93
C LEU A 144 -13.34 -45.74 25.69
N PRO A 145 -14.62 -45.72 26.13
CA PRO A 145 -15.23 -46.86 26.85
C PRO A 145 -15.37 -48.15 26.02
N VAL A 146 -15.19 -48.09 24.71
CA VAL A 146 -15.24 -49.25 23.80
C VAL A 146 -13.87 -49.96 23.72
N LEU A 147 -12.80 -49.27 24.12
CA LEU A 147 -11.43 -49.78 24.08
C LEU A 147 -11.05 -50.48 25.39
N ASP A 148 -10.13 -51.43 25.30
CA ASP A 148 -9.64 -52.22 26.42
C ASP A 148 -8.78 -51.36 27.38
N GLU A 149 -8.61 -51.76 28.65
CA GLU A 149 -7.82 -51.00 29.64
C GLU A 149 -6.35 -50.76 29.23
N ARG A 150 -5.79 -51.60 28.36
CA ARG A 150 -4.45 -51.41 27.78
C ARG A 150 -4.42 -50.40 26.64
N GLU A 151 -5.55 -50.15 25.99
CA GLU A 151 -5.69 -49.24 24.85
C GLU A 151 -6.20 -47.85 25.28
N GLN A 152 -6.82 -47.74 26.47
CA GLN A 152 -7.21 -46.48 27.09
C GLN A 152 -6.05 -45.72 27.78
N LYS A 153 -4.93 -46.39 28.10
CA LYS A 153 -3.73 -45.82 28.75
C LYS A 153 -2.69 -45.38 27.73
#